data_AF-A0A819UE46-F1
#
_entry.id   AF-A0A819UE46-F1
#
_cell.length_a   1.000
_cell.length_b   1.000
_cell.length_c   1.000
_cell.angle_alpha   90.00
_cell.angle_beta   90.00
_cell.angle_gamma   90.00
#
_symmetry.space_group_name_H-M   'P 1'
#
loop_
_entity.id
_entity.type
_entity.pdbx_description
1 polymer ?
#
loop_
_entity_poly.entity_id
_entity_poly.type
_entity_poly.pdbx_seq_one_letter_code
_entity_poly.pdbx_strand_id
1 'polypeptide(L)'
;SSIEIITDEDYQLHIGEEEELVARFLKAYSNGTIDRRPTTSECVPYEFEALKDENECRHYIYECIQKYAPYRVRNKTYEVSFTKFLYRRVRFFTNFYYTLNELILNLGSIAMTQMIQEAKSLSEISFHDDNYPRLYLVYDPDFSLHLLHNNWDEVPIGIKTLWEDADPLKRSEFLNRNHFLKCLSWLVNTKYETCERIMNQMKFILTENFAYKLFHIHERKLTTLPLIIEGDTGIGKTYLLKFYSLLLNANIQHDYDQASFRTQILERANLWMSEVIFAKFLETKPSVLNEVLQRIRPKLMSSHDVDIQDDDIDIDLEYSDDDDDDDNNNNDDDEDNNNDDKLNLSLILKHNVSSFMYFVLI
;
A
#
# COMPACT_ATOMS: atom_id res chain seq x y z
N SER A 1 -8.89 17.31 47.10
CA SER A 1 -8.92 16.03 46.38
C SER A 1 -7.48 15.66 46.07
N SER A 2 -6.95 14.65 46.76
CA SER A 2 -5.62 14.09 46.46
C SER A 2 -5.65 13.51 45.04
N ILE A 3 -4.72 13.93 44.20
CA ILE A 3 -4.49 13.28 42.90
C ILE A 3 -4.00 11.88 43.25
N GLU A 4 -4.83 10.85 43.05
CA GLU A 4 -4.40 9.46 43.12
C GLU A 4 -3.30 9.28 42.07
N ILE A 5 -2.14 8.82 42.54
CA ILE A 5 -1.00 8.52 41.67
C ILE A 5 -1.39 7.24 40.92
N ILE A 6 -1.62 7.37 39.62
CA ILE A 6 -1.92 6.23 38.75
C ILE A 6 -0.65 5.39 38.64
N THR A 7 -0.63 4.22 39.30
CA THR A 7 0.47 3.25 39.19
C THR A 7 0.13 2.15 38.17
N ASP A 8 1.14 1.38 37.74
CA ASP A 8 0.94 0.18 36.90
C ASP A 8 0.13 -0.92 37.62
N GLU A 9 0.07 -0.87 38.95
CA GLU A 9 -0.72 -1.78 39.78
C GLU A 9 -2.21 -1.39 39.80
N ASP A 10 -2.52 -0.10 39.67
CA ASP A 10 -3.89 0.43 39.75
C ASP A 10 -4.58 0.55 38.39
N TYR A 11 -3.83 0.70 37.28
CA TYR A 11 -4.39 0.89 35.93
C TYR A 11 -3.52 0.25 34.85
N GLN A 12 -3.80 -1.01 34.51
CA GLN A 12 -3.10 -1.73 33.44
C GLN A 12 -3.60 -1.30 32.05
N LEU A 13 -2.77 -1.51 31.01
CA LEU A 13 -3.21 -1.36 29.63
C LEU A 13 -4.43 -2.27 29.39
N HIS A 14 -5.52 -1.69 28.90
CA HIS A 14 -6.70 -2.44 28.50
C HIS A 14 -6.38 -3.25 27.24
N ILE A 15 -6.77 -4.52 27.21
CA ILE A 15 -6.52 -5.40 26.07
C ILE A 15 -7.82 -5.58 25.29
N GLY A 16 -7.91 -4.92 24.13
CA GLY A 16 -8.94 -5.17 23.13
C GLY A 16 -8.38 -5.93 21.93
N GLU A 17 -9.14 -5.94 20.83
CA GLU A 17 -8.74 -6.60 19.58
C GLU A 17 -7.44 -6.02 18.99
N GLU A 18 -7.24 -4.71 19.12
CA GLU A 18 -6.06 -4.04 18.57
C GLU A 18 -4.79 -4.40 19.35
N GLU A 19 -4.88 -4.37 20.68
CA GLU A 19 -3.76 -4.70 21.57
C GLU A 19 -3.42 -6.20 21.51
N GLU A 20 -4.43 -7.06 21.40
CA GLU A 20 -4.21 -8.50 21.18
C GLU A 20 -3.49 -8.76 19.86
N LEU A 21 -3.90 -8.11 18.76
CA LEU A 21 -3.24 -8.27 17.46
C LEU A 21 -1.76 -7.87 17.54
N VAL A 22 -1.46 -6.75 18.22
CA VAL A 22 -0.07 -6.32 18.45
C VAL A 22 0.70 -7.36 19.25
N ALA A 23 0.14 -7.81 20.37
CA ALA A 23 0.80 -8.78 21.24
C ALA A 23 1.06 -10.12 20.53
N ARG A 24 0.13 -10.57 19.68
CA ARG A 24 0.25 -11.77 18.87
C ARG A 24 1.47 -11.73 17.95
N PHE A 25 1.66 -10.61 17.24
CA PHE A 25 2.82 -10.45 16.36
C PHE A 25 4.12 -10.19 17.14
N LEU A 26 4.05 -9.54 18.29
CA LEU A 26 5.20 -9.43 19.20
C LEU A 26 5.65 -10.79 19.73
N LYS A 27 4.72 -11.67 20.09
CA LYS A 27 5.02 -13.07 20.45
C LYS A 27 5.71 -13.79 19.31
N ALA A 28 5.14 -13.73 18.11
CA ALA A 28 5.74 -14.35 16.92
C ALA A 28 7.16 -13.83 16.64
N TYR A 29 7.37 -12.52 16.79
CA TYR A 29 8.67 -11.89 16.64
C TYR A 29 9.67 -12.35 17.71
N SER A 30 9.25 -12.38 18.98
CA SER A 30 10.09 -12.85 20.09
C SER A 30 10.52 -14.31 19.94
N ASN A 31 9.63 -15.15 19.38
CA ASN A 31 9.87 -16.57 19.16
C ASN A 31 10.59 -16.87 17.83
N GLY A 32 10.86 -15.85 17.00
CA GLY A 32 11.43 -16.00 15.66
C GLY A 32 10.52 -16.73 14.66
N THR A 33 9.24 -16.93 15.00
CA THR A 33 8.25 -17.57 14.11
C THR A 33 7.60 -16.57 13.14
N ILE A 34 7.87 -15.28 13.33
CA ILE A 34 7.44 -14.23 12.39
C ILE A 34 8.13 -14.40 11.03
N ASP A 35 9.35 -14.91 10.99
CA ASP A 35 10.03 -15.24 9.73
C ASP A 35 9.55 -16.62 9.27
N ARG A 36 8.40 -16.61 8.60
CA ARG A 36 7.80 -17.80 8.00
C ARG A 36 8.88 -18.61 7.29
N ARG A 37 9.07 -19.86 7.72
CA ARG A 37 9.86 -20.82 6.95
C ARG A 37 8.90 -21.46 5.95
N PRO A 38 9.16 -21.42 4.64
CA PRO A 38 8.32 -22.12 3.68
C PRO A 38 8.38 -23.62 3.99
N THR A 39 7.35 -24.15 4.65
CA THR A 39 7.38 -25.52 5.18
C THR A 39 6.90 -26.57 4.20
N THR A 40 6.18 -26.21 3.13
CA THR A 40 5.70 -27.16 2.10
C THR A 40 5.28 -26.42 0.84
N SER A 41 5.23 -27.13 -0.29
CA SER A 41 4.84 -26.65 -1.63
C SER A 41 3.38 -26.18 -1.78
N GLU A 42 2.68 -25.93 -0.68
CA GLU A 42 1.29 -25.50 -0.66
C GLU A 42 1.21 -24.08 -0.10
N CYS A 43 0.73 -23.16 -0.93
CA CYS A 43 0.61 -21.74 -0.65
C CYS A 43 -0.61 -21.49 0.26
N VAL A 44 -0.55 -21.97 1.52
CA VAL A 44 -1.63 -21.79 2.50
C VAL A 44 -1.31 -20.57 3.37
N PRO A 45 -2.23 -19.58 3.49
CA PRO A 45 -2.05 -18.46 4.40
C PRO A 45 -1.79 -18.95 5.83
N TYR A 46 -0.60 -18.73 6.36
CA TYR A 46 -0.31 -19.01 7.77
C TYR A 46 -0.96 -17.96 8.67
N GLU A 47 -1.78 -18.42 9.61
CA GLU A 47 -2.39 -17.60 10.65
C GLU A 47 -1.66 -17.79 11.98
N PHE A 48 -1.34 -16.69 12.65
CA PHE A 48 -0.76 -16.73 13.99
C PHE A 48 -1.85 -17.00 15.01
N GLU A 49 -1.57 -17.89 15.97
CA GLU A 49 -2.50 -18.26 17.03
C GLU A 49 -2.88 -17.04 17.89
N ALA A 50 -4.18 -16.83 18.08
CA ALA A 50 -4.71 -15.74 18.90
C ALA A 50 -4.35 -15.91 20.38
N LEU A 51 -4.03 -14.79 21.03
CA LEU A 51 -3.78 -14.74 22.46
C LEU A 51 -5.08 -14.55 23.22
N LYS A 52 -5.39 -15.48 24.12
CA LYS A 52 -6.62 -15.43 24.95
C LYS A 52 -6.38 -14.84 26.33
N ASP A 53 -5.15 -14.89 26.83
CA ASP A 53 -4.79 -14.35 28.13
C ASP A 53 -4.36 -12.89 27.99
N GLU A 54 -5.13 -11.98 28.59
CA GLU A 54 -4.81 -10.55 28.60
C GLU A 54 -3.46 -10.26 29.28
N ASN A 55 -3.07 -11.05 30.29
CA ASN A 55 -1.78 -10.85 30.96
C ASN A 55 -0.61 -11.25 30.05
N GLU A 56 -0.80 -12.30 29.25
CA GLU A 56 0.15 -12.66 28.20
C GLU A 56 0.25 -11.54 27.15
N CYS A 57 -0.88 -10.93 26.76
CA CYS A 57 -0.86 -9.79 25.83
C CYS A 57 -0.08 -8.60 26.39
N ARG A 58 -0.36 -8.21 27.64
CA ARG A 58 0.36 -7.13 28.33
C ARG A 58 1.84 -7.43 28.43
N HIS A 59 2.20 -8.67 28.73
CA HIS A 59 3.59 -9.10 28.87
C HIS A 59 4.41 -8.78 27.60
N TYR A 60 3.96 -9.23 26.42
CA TYR A 60 4.70 -9.00 25.18
C TYR A 60 4.78 -7.52 24.79
N ILE A 61 3.72 -6.74 25.02
CA ILE A 61 3.73 -5.29 24.76
C ILE A 61 4.73 -4.58 25.68
N TYR A 62 4.67 -4.89 26.97
CA TYR A 62 5.54 -4.26 27.98
C TYR A 62 7.00 -4.66 27.80
N GLU A 63 7.27 -5.93 27.50
CA GLU A 63 8.62 -6.42 27.20
C GLU A 63 9.19 -5.71 25.96
N CYS A 64 8.39 -5.51 24.91
CA CYS A 64 8.80 -4.78 23.73
C CYS A 64 9.18 -3.32 24.06
N ILE A 65 8.32 -2.61 24.80
CA ILE A 65 8.61 -1.24 25.24
C ILE A 65 9.89 -1.20 26.07
N GLN A 66 10.06 -2.11 27.03
CA GLN A 66 11.23 -2.18 27.89
C GLN A 66 12.51 -2.46 27.08
N LYS A 67 12.44 -3.34 26.08
CA LYS A 67 13.58 -3.72 25.24
C LYS A 67 14.01 -2.61 24.28
N TYR A 68 13.06 -1.95 23.63
CA TYR A 68 13.35 -1.00 22.54
C TYR A 68 13.28 0.47 22.93
N ALA A 69 12.69 0.78 24.09
CA ALA A 69 12.59 2.12 24.67
C ALA A 69 12.92 2.16 26.19
N PRO A 70 14.03 1.54 26.67
CA PRO A 70 14.32 1.38 28.10
C PRO A 70 14.51 2.70 28.86
N TYR A 71 14.93 3.76 28.17
CA TYR A 71 15.20 5.07 28.78
C TYR A 71 13.97 5.98 28.86
N ARG A 72 12.82 5.55 28.35
CA ARG A 72 11.61 6.38 28.31
C ARG A 72 10.86 6.27 29.62
N VAL A 73 10.35 7.40 30.10
CA VAL A 73 9.46 7.43 31.26
C VAL A 73 8.16 6.74 30.85
N ARG A 74 7.97 5.54 31.40
CA ARG A 74 6.80 4.72 31.12
C ARG A 74 5.56 5.39 31.70
N ASN A 75 4.86 6.15 30.88
CA ASN A 75 3.57 6.73 31.21
C ASN A 75 2.49 6.13 30.30
N LYS A 76 1.24 6.13 30.77
CA LYS A 76 0.12 5.49 30.07
C LYS A 76 -0.14 6.08 28.68
N THR A 77 0.06 7.38 28.52
CA THR A 77 -0.07 8.04 27.22
C THR A 77 0.92 7.47 26.21
N TYR A 78 2.16 7.21 26.62
CA TYR A 78 3.17 6.58 25.78
C TYR A 78 2.81 5.14 25.46
N GLU A 79 2.41 4.33 26.45
CA GLU A 79 2.02 2.92 26.23
C GLU A 79 0.89 2.81 25.20
N VAL A 80 -0.16 3.61 25.37
CA VAL A 80 -1.29 3.66 24.45
C VAL A 80 -0.85 4.15 23.08
N SER A 81 -0.08 5.25 23.00
CA SER A 81 0.38 5.80 21.72
C SER A 81 1.24 4.79 20.95
N PHE A 82 2.23 4.21 21.61
CA PHE A 82 3.11 3.20 21.05
C PHE A 82 2.32 2.01 20.51
N THR A 83 1.37 1.51 21.30
CA THR A 83 0.56 0.34 20.92
C THR A 83 -0.37 0.67 19.75
N LYS A 84 -1.01 1.84 19.71
CA LYS A 84 -1.86 2.27 18.60
C LYS A 84 -1.08 2.48 17.29
N PHE A 85 0.12 3.05 17.36
CA PHE A 85 0.99 3.15 16.18
C PHE A 85 1.44 1.78 15.69
N LEU A 86 1.87 0.90 16.61
CA LEU A 86 2.29 -0.44 16.25
C LEU A 86 1.14 -1.27 15.67
N TYR A 87 -0.08 -1.15 16.23
CA TYR A 87 -1.29 -1.78 15.70
C TYR A 87 -1.50 -1.47 14.22
N ARG A 88 -1.42 -0.18 13.84
CA ARG A 88 -1.57 0.21 12.43
C ARG A 88 -0.54 -0.43 11.51
N ARG A 89 0.67 -0.68 12.01
CA ARG A 89 1.77 -1.26 11.25
C ARG A 89 1.67 -2.77 11.14
N VAL A 90 1.36 -3.48 12.23
CA VAL A 90 1.30 -4.95 12.24
C VAL A 90 0.17 -5.52 11.38
N ARG A 91 -0.80 -4.70 10.97
CA ARG A 91 -1.80 -5.07 9.93
C ARG A 91 -1.18 -5.49 8.60
N PHE A 92 0.07 -5.10 8.33
CA PHE A 92 0.84 -5.65 7.23
C PHE A 92 0.90 -7.19 7.27
N PHE A 93 1.09 -7.76 8.47
CA PHE A 93 1.24 -9.20 8.64
C PHE A 93 -0.06 -9.99 8.46
N THR A 94 -1.21 -9.30 8.38
CA THR A 94 -2.49 -9.91 8.04
C THR A 94 -2.78 -9.86 6.53
N ASN A 95 -1.90 -9.24 5.73
CA ASN A 95 -2.14 -9.01 4.31
C ASN A 95 -1.47 -10.06 3.41
N PHE A 96 -2.01 -10.26 2.21
CA PHE A 96 -1.55 -11.23 1.21
C PHE A 96 -0.08 -11.09 0.86
N TYR A 97 0.42 -9.86 0.75
CA TYR A 97 1.84 -9.59 0.46
C TYR A 97 2.75 -10.33 1.45
N TYR A 98 2.43 -10.27 2.74
CA TYR A 98 3.20 -10.99 3.76
C TYR A 98 2.75 -12.45 3.88
N THR A 99 1.45 -12.73 3.82
CA THR A 99 0.96 -14.09 4.08
C THR A 99 1.38 -15.09 3.01
N LEU A 100 1.64 -14.62 1.80
CA LEU A 100 2.07 -15.41 0.65
C LEU A 100 3.52 -15.09 0.25
N ASN A 101 4.29 -14.42 1.11
CA ASN A 101 5.70 -14.17 0.87
C ASN A 101 6.51 -15.47 1.01
N GLU A 102 7.01 -15.97 -0.12
CA GLU A 102 7.93 -17.11 -0.19
C GLU A 102 9.37 -16.69 -0.54
N LEU A 103 9.56 -15.44 -1.00
CA LEU A 103 10.79 -15.00 -1.62
C LEU A 103 11.71 -14.24 -0.66
N ILE A 104 11.14 -13.39 0.19
CA ILE A 104 11.92 -12.51 1.05
C ILE A 104 12.16 -13.19 2.40
N LEU A 105 13.37 -13.71 2.58
CA LEU A 105 13.81 -14.25 3.86
C LEU A 105 13.84 -13.14 4.92
N ASN A 106 13.43 -13.47 6.14
CA ASN A 106 13.41 -12.55 7.29
C ASN A 106 12.53 -11.29 7.14
N LEU A 107 11.60 -11.26 6.17
CA LEU A 107 10.68 -10.13 5.96
C LEU A 107 9.95 -9.75 7.26
N GLY A 108 9.50 -10.74 8.03
CA GLY A 108 8.78 -10.56 9.27
C GLY A 108 9.58 -9.78 10.32
N SER A 109 10.78 -10.27 10.64
CA SER A 109 11.65 -9.67 11.65
C SER A 109 12.20 -8.32 11.22
N ILE A 110 12.58 -8.16 9.95
CA ILE A 110 13.07 -6.89 9.44
C ILE A 110 11.96 -5.83 9.51
N ALA A 111 10.77 -6.14 8.99
CA ALA A 111 9.64 -5.23 9.02
C ALA A 111 9.23 -4.90 10.47
N MET A 112 9.09 -5.91 11.33
CA MET A 112 8.68 -5.71 12.73
C MET A 112 9.68 -4.84 13.49
N THR A 113 10.98 -5.03 13.28
CA THR A 113 12.03 -4.19 13.88
C THR A 113 11.83 -2.73 13.51
N GLN A 114 11.60 -2.43 12.23
CA GLN A 114 11.38 -1.07 11.76
C GLN A 114 10.07 -0.49 12.30
N MET A 115 8.98 -1.26 12.31
CA MET A 115 7.69 -0.83 12.86
C MET A 115 7.78 -0.46 14.35
N ILE A 116 8.58 -1.20 15.13
CA ILE A 116 8.86 -0.87 16.53
C ILE A 116 9.63 0.45 16.65
N GLN A 117 10.63 0.69 15.79
CA GLN A 117 11.35 1.97 15.78
C GLN A 117 10.44 3.14 15.36
N GLU A 118 9.55 2.93 14.40
CA GLU A 118 8.55 3.93 14.01
C GLU A 118 7.59 4.23 15.16
N ALA A 119 7.02 3.21 15.82
CA ALA A 119 6.10 3.39 16.93
C ALA A 119 6.75 4.17 18.08
N LYS A 120 8.02 3.88 18.38
CA LYS A 120 8.83 4.64 19.33
C LYS A 120 8.99 6.11 18.90
N SER A 121 9.29 6.36 17.63
CA SER A 121 9.55 7.70 17.08
C SER A 121 8.28 8.54 16.91
N LEU A 122 7.14 7.90 16.64
CA LEU A 122 5.82 8.51 16.52
C LEU A 122 5.22 8.90 17.88
N SER A 123 5.58 8.14 18.92
CA SER A 123 5.15 8.39 20.29
C SER A 123 5.82 9.63 20.90
N GLU A 124 7.04 9.97 20.46
CA GLU A 124 7.80 11.13 20.94
C GLU A 124 8.41 11.93 19.78
N ILE A 125 7.71 12.98 19.37
CA ILE A 125 8.08 13.76 18.20
C ILE A 125 8.73 15.07 18.64
N SER A 126 10.00 15.26 18.26
CA SER A 126 10.66 16.56 18.28
C SER A 126 11.36 16.78 16.94
N PHE A 127 10.78 17.65 16.10
CA PHE A 127 11.42 18.08 14.86
C PHE A 127 12.51 19.15 15.07
N HIS A 128 12.82 19.48 16.33
CA HIS A 128 13.95 20.34 16.67
C HIS A 128 15.26 19.57 16.76
N ASP A 129 15.20 18.25 16.88
CA ASP A 129 16.37 17.38 16.92
C ASP A 129 16.72 16.92 15.50
N ASP A 130 17.95 17.20 15.07
CA ASP A 130 18.46 16.74 13.77
C ASP A 130 18.60 15.20 13.74
N ASN A 131 18.63 14.54 14.90
CA ASN A 131 18.68 13.07 15.02
C ASN A 131 17.32 12.39 14.86
N TYR A 132 16.29 13.11 14.40
CA TYR A 132 14.97 12.53 14.19
C TYR A 132 15.01 11.45 13.10
N PRO A 133 14.60 10.19 13.37
CA PRO A 133 14.65 9.13 12.38
C PRO A 133 13.65 9.41 11.25
N ARG A 134 14.20 9.51 10.02
CA ARG A 134 13.48 9.80 8.77
C ARG A 134 13.36 8.55 7.91
N LEU A 135 12.82 7.50 8.51
CA LEU A 135 12.64 6.20 7.89
C LEU A 135 11.28 5.62 8.30
N TYR A 136 10.35 5.50 7.35
CA TYR A 136 9.03 4.96 7.60
C TYR A 136 8.62 3.97 6.52
N LEU A 137 8.02 2.86 6.93
CA LEU A 137 7.31 1.97 6.05
C LEU A 137 5.99 2.64 5.62
N VAL A 138 5.75 2.64 4.32
CA VAL A 138 4.53 3.20 3.72
C VAL A 138 3.89 2.11 2.86
N TYR A 139 2.58 2.04 2.88
CA TYR A 139 1.84 1.11 2.03
C TYR A 139 1.30 1.88 0.84
N ASP A 140 1.49 1.33 -0.36
CA ASP A 140 0.79 1.83 -1.52
C ASP A 140 -0.70 1.42 -1.49
N PRO A 141 -1.52 1.86 -2.45
CA PRO A 141 -2.94 1.50 -2.53
C PRO A 141 -3.17 -0.01 -2.62
N ASP A 142 -2.20 -0.77 -3.15
CA ASP A 142 -2.22 -2.22 -3.32
C ASP A 142 -1.63 -2.95 -2.10
N PHE A 143 -1.32 -2.21 -1.04
CA PHE A 143 -0.71 -2.67 0.20
C PHE A 143 0.69 -3.29 0.05
N SER A 144 1.39 -3.00 -1.05
CA SER A 144 2.80 -3.32 -1.16
C SER A 144 3.59 -2.47 -0.18
N LEU A 145 4.65 -3.07 0.38
CA LEU A 145 5.53 -2.38 1.32
C LEU A 145 6.50 -1.48 0.56
N HIS A 146 6.48 -0.19 0.88
CA HIS A 146 7.40 0.82 0.37
C HIS A 146 8.13 1.50 1.53
N LEU A 147 9.17 2.24 1.18
CA LEU A 147 10.02 2.94 2.13
C LEU A 147 9.99 4.44 1.84
N LEU A 148 9.61 5.22 2.84
CA LEU A 148 9.85 6.65 2.89
C LEU A 148 11.18 6.89 3.59
N HIS A 149 12.16 7.38 2.84
CA HIS A 149 13.48 7.72 3.35
C HIS A 149 14.00 9.00 2.70
N ASN A 150 14.97 9.62 3.36
CA ASN A 150 15.65 10.81 2.87
C ASN A 150 17.08 10.54 2.36
N ASN A 151 17.75 9.57 2.97
CA ASN A 151 19.12 9.20 2.63
C ASN A 151 19.23 7.68 2.61
N TRP A 152 19.41 7.10 1.41
CA TRP A 152 19.58 5.66 1.26
C TRP A 152 20.80 5.14 2.03
N ASP A 153 21.86 5.93 2.16
CA ASP A 153 23.08 5.51 2.85
C ASP A 153 22.85 5.27 4.36
N GLU A 154 21.90 6.00 4.95
CA GLU A 154 21.51 5.87 6.37
C GLU A 154 20.49 4.75 6.62
N VAL A 155 19.91 4.16 5.57
CA VAL A 155 18.96 3.06 5.72
C VAL A 155 19.67 1.81 6.29
N PRO A 156 19.15 1.18 7.36
CA PRO A 156 19.73 -0.03 7.92
C PRO A 156 19.86 -1.15 6.89
N ILE A 157 20.95 -1.91 6.95
CA ILE A 157 21.25 -3.01 6.00
C ILE A 157 20.08 -4.00 5.91
N GLY A 158 19.49 -4.39 7.05
CA GLY A 158 18.33 -5.29 7.03
C GLY A 158 17.19 -4.76 6.17
N ILE A 159 16.90 -3.46 6.24
CA ILE A 159 15.88 -2.83 5.39
C ILE A 159 16.34 -2.82 3.94
N LYS A 160 17.60 -2.47 3.64
CA LYS A 160 18.15 -2.50 2.27
C LYS A 160 17.99 -3.85 1.58
N THR A 161 18.17 -4.94 2.32
CA THR A 161 18.02 -6.30 1.76
C THR A 161 16.60 -6.60 1.27
N LEU A 162 15.57 -5.94 1.80
CA LEU A 162 14.19 -6.08 1.29
C LEU A 162 14.01 -5.48 -0.11
N TRP A 163 14.92 -4.59 -0.54
CA TRP A 163 14.92 -3.95 -1.86
C TRP A 163 16.18 -4.31 -2.67
N GLU A 164 16.78 -5.48 -2.44
CA GLU A 164 17.95 -5.97 -3.19
C GLU A 164 19.13 -4.97 -3.18
N ASP A 165 19.28 -4.22 -2.07
CA ASP A 165 20.26 -3.15 -1.88
C ASP A 165 20.15 -1.98 -2.87
N ALA A 166 19.08 -1.94 -3.65
CA ALA A 166 18.78 -0.88 -4.60
C ALA A 166 17.88 0.19 -3.98
N ASP A 167 18.28 1.45 -4.14
CA ASP A 167 17.51 2.62 -3.72
C ASP A 167 16.15 2.66 -4.47
N PRO A 168 15.01 2.56 -3.77
CA PRO A 168 13.69 2.64 -4.38
C PRO A 168 13.48 3.91 -5.20
N LEU A 169 14.14 5.02 -4.84
CA LEU A 169 14.09 6.29 -5.60
C LEU A 169 14.58 6.16 -7.04
N LYS A 170 15.45 5.19 -7.31
CA LYS A 170 16.05 4.97 -8.63
C LYS A 170 15.21 4.06 -9.53
N ARG A 171 14.10 3.51 -9.02
CA ARG A 171 13.20 2.66 -9.82
C ARG A 171 12.44 3.50 -10.85
N SER A 172 12.16 2.90 -12.00
CA SER A 172 11.46 3.56 -13.12
C SER A 172 10.08 4.12 -12.73
N GLU A 173 9.42 3.51 -11.74
CA GLU A 173 8.12 3.95 -11.20
C GLU A 173 8.16 5.35 -10.56
N PHE A 174 9.33 5.78 -10.10
CA PHE A 174 9.56 7.11 -9.51
C PHE A 174 10.29 8.06 -10.47
N LEU A 175 10.60 7.62 -11.69
CA LEU A 175 11.25 8.46 -12.69
C LEU A 175 10.37 9.68 -12.97
N ASN A 176 10.92 10.88 -12.80
CA ASN A 176 10.23 12.18 -12.95
C ASN A 176 9.08 12.45 -11.96
N ARG A 177 8.94 11.67 -10.88
CA ARG A 177 7.95 11.91 -9.82
C ARG A 177 8.62 12.31 -8.52
N ASN A 178 7.97 13.19 -7.75
CA ASN A 178 8.44 13.51 -6.40
C ASN A 178 8.12 12.35 -5.46
N HIS A 179 9.14 11.63 -4.99
CA HIS A 179 8.97 10.47 -4.11
C HIS A 179 8.19 10.79 -2.83
N PHE A 180 8.50 11.89 -2.15
CA PHE A 180 7.77 12.31 -0.95
C PHE A 180 6.29 12.55 -1.25
N LEU A 181 5.97 13.19 -2.38
CA LEU A 181 4.60 13.41 -2.80
C LEU A 181 3.89 12.09 -3.13
N LYS A 182 4.60 11.14 -3.73
CA LYS A 182 4.07 9.79 -4.02
C LYS A 182 3.74 9.03 -2.74
N CYS A 183 4.67 8.97 -1.78
CA CYS A 183 4.42 8.35 -0.48
C CYS A 183 3.27 9.05 0.28
N LEU A 184 3.21 10.39 0.25
CA LEU A 184 2.10 11.13 0.83
C LEU A 184 0.77 10.79 0.15
N SER A 185 0.76 10.68 -1.18
CA SER A 185 -0.44 10.35 -1.95
C SER A 185 -1.01 8.99 -1.51
N TRP A 186 -0.15 8.01 -1.29
CA TRP A 186 -0.54 6.70 -0.76
C TRP A 186 -1.06 6.79 0.67
N LEU A 187 -0.32 7.51 1.53
CA LEU A 187 -0.68 7.68 2.93
C LEU A 187 -2.08 8.31 3.09
N VAL A 188 -2.37 9.38 2.35
CA VAL A 188 -3.68 10.07 2.43
C VAL A 188 -4.75 9.46 1.52
N ASN A 189 -4.43 8.33 0.85
CA ASN A 189 -5.27 7.66 -0.12
C ASN A 189 -5.81 8.61 -1.22
N THR A 190 -4.94 9.41 -1.83
CA THR A 190 -5.27 10.38 -2.88
C THR A 190 -4.40 10.11 -4.11
N LYS A 191 -4.92 10.33 -5.32
CA LYS A 191 -4.13 10.19 -6.56
C LYS A 191 -2.96 11.17 -6.59
N TYR A 192 -1.80 10.73 -7.08
CA TYR A 192 -0.58 11.55 -7.16
C TYR A 192 -0.83 12.87 -7.90
N GLU A 193 -1.52 12.80 -9.04
CA GLU A 193 -1.82 13.93 -9.92
C GLU A 193 -2.69 14.98 -9.20
N THR A 194 -3.60 14.51 -8.33
CA THR A 194 -4.43 15.38 -7.50
C THR A 194 -3.58 16.07 -6.43
N CYS A 195 -2.68 15.36 -5.76
CA CYS A 195 -1.75 15.94 -4.80
C CYS A 195 -0.83 16.99 -5.46
N GLU A 196 -0.31 16.69 -6.65
CA GLU A 196 0.55 17.60 -7.42
C GLU A 196 -0.20 18.86 -7.86
N ARG A 197 -1.45 18.71 -8.34
CA ARG A 197 -2.32 19.85 -8.65
C ARG A 197 -2.53 20.76 -7.45
N ILE A 198 -2.82 20.21 -6.27
CA ILE A 198 -3.02 20.99 -5.04
C ILE A 198 -1.72 21.70 -4.64
N MET A 199 -0.58 21.03 -4.72
CA MET A 199 0.74 21.62 -4.46
C MET A 199 1.02 22.82 -5.39
N ASN A 200 0.74 22.67 -6.69
CA ASN A 200 0.91 23.72 -7.68
C ASN A 200 -0.05 24.90 -7.45
N GLN A 201 -1.32 24.63 -7.14
CA GLN A 201 -2.32 25.67 -6.81
C GLN A 201 -1.94 26.48 -5.58
N MET A 202 -1.39 25.81 -4.56
CA MET A 202 -0.91 26.46 -3.35
C MET A 202 0.45 27.15 -3.54
N LYS A 203 1.07 27.03 -4.72
CA LYS A 203 2.44 27.49 -5.03
C LYS A 203 3.42 27.01 -3.97
N PHE A 204 3.28 25.75 -3.57
CA PHE A 204 4.00 25.16 -2.47
C PHE A 204 5.22 24.37 -2.95
N ILE A 205 6.30 24.42 -2.18
CA ILE A 205 7.46 23.54 -2.36
C ILE A 205 7.42 22.49 -1.26
N LEU A 206 7.14 21.24 -1.64
CA LEU A 206 7.20 20.12 -0.70
C LEU A 206 8.65 19.84 -0.31
N THR A 207 9.03 20.31 0.88
CA THR A 207 10.30 19.95 1.51
C THR A 207 10.16 18.62 2.24
N GLU A 208 11.27 17.91 2.38
CA GLU A 208 11.37 16.67 3.16
C GLU A 208 10.80 16.83 4.58
N ASN A 209 11.24 17.84 5.32
CA ASN A 209 10.74 18.14 6.68
C ASN A 209 9.22 18.35 6.71
N PHE A 210 8.65 18.93 5.66
CA PHE A 210 7.22 19.13 5.58
C PHE A 210 6.48 17.82 5.28
N ALA A 211 7.04 16.97 4.42
CA ALA A 211 6.48 15.65 4.14
C ALA A 211 6.43 14.77 5.40
N TYR A 212 7.51 14.71 6.17
CA TYR A 212 7.49 14.00 7.46
C TYR A 212 6.46 14.61 8.42
N LYS A 213 6.42 15.93 8.60
CA LYS A 213 5.41 16.57 9.45
C LYS A 213 3.98 16.19 9.06
N LEU A 214 3.66 16.15 7.76
CA LEU A 214 2.37 15.66 7.27
C LEU A 214 2.13 14.18 7.60
N PHE A 215 3.16 13.34 7.40
CA PHE A 215 3.11 11.92 7.76
C PHE A 215 2.71 11.74 9.23
N HIS A 216 3.38 12.47 10.12
CA HIS A 216 3.11 12.45 11.56
C HIS A 216 1.70 12.92 11.92
N ILE A 217 1.24 14.02 11.32
CA ILE A 217 -0.11 14.54 11.52
C ILE A 217 -1.14 13.50 11.08
N HIS A 218 -0.90 12.86 9.93
CA HIS A 218 -1.81 11.87 9.38
C HIS A 218 -1.87 10.60 10.23
N GLU A 219 -0.73 10.05 10.64
CA GLU A 219 -0.70 8.89 11.53
C GLU A 219 -1.40 9.17 12.86
N ARG A 220 -1.14 10.34 13.48
CA ARG A 220 -1.84 10.73 14.71
C ARG A 220 -3.35 10.82 14.52
N LYS A 221 -3.82 11.46 13.45
CA LYS A 221 -5.26 11.52 13.10
C LYS A 221 -5.86 10.12 13.04
N LEU A 222 -5.19 9.18 12.39
CA LEU A 222 -5.71 7.83 12.20
C LEU A 222 -5.71 6.99 13.47
N THR A 223 -4.75 7.21 14.37
CA THR A 223 -4.71 6.58 15.70
C THR A 223 -5.63 7.25 16.72
N THR A 224 -6.38 8.29 16.31
CA THR A 224 -7.23 9.13 17.18
C THR A 224 -6.50 9.70 18.40
N LEU A 225 -5.17 9.81 18.32
CA LEU A 225 -4.35 10.38 19.38
C LEU A 225 -4.40 11.91 19.33
N PRO A 226 -4.39 12.60 20.49
CA PRO A 226 -4.29 14.05 20.52
C PRO A 226 -3.06 14.55 19.76
N LEU A 227 -3.24 15.62 18.99
CA LEU A 227 -2.19 16.29 18.24
C LEU A 227 -2.02 17.72 18.76
N ILE A 228 -0.89 17.98 19.39
CA ILE A 228 -0.46 19.32 19.79
C ILE A 228 0.73 19.67 18.91
N ILE A 229 0.67 20.80 18.20
CA ILE A 229 1.76 21.29 17.35
C ILE A 229 2.33 22.55 17.98
N GLU A 230 3.52 22.42 18.57
CA GLU A 230 4.24 23.52 19.18
C GLU A 230 5.19 24.21 18.20
N GLY A 231 5.54 25.46 18.52
CA GLY A 231 6.55 26.24 17.80
C GLY A 231 6.13 27.69 17.59
N ASP A 232 7.04 28.53 17.11
CA ASP A 232 6.86 29.96 17.00
C ASP A 232 5.84 30.40 15.93
N THR A 233 5.45 31.67 15.99
CA THR A 233 4.66 32.30 14.92
C THR A 233 5.49 32.36 13.63
N GLY A 234 4.83 32.26 12.47
CA GLY A 234 5.52 32.32 11.17
C GLY A 234 6.17 31.03 10.66
N ILE A 235 6.30 29.97 11.48
CA ILE A 235 6.92 28.69 11.05
C ILE A 235 6.04 27.81 10.12
N GLY A 236 4.91 28.34 9.65
CA GLY A 236 4.06 27.65 8.66
C GLY A 236 3.08 26.61 9.22
N LYS A 237 2.83 26.52 10.53
CA LYS A 237 1.86 25.55 11.11
C LYS A 237 0.46 25.62 10.47
N THR A 238 -0.09 26.83 10.34
CA THR A 238 -1.40 27.06 9.71
C THR A 238 -1.40 26.66 8.24
N TYR A 239 -0.29 26.91 7.54
CA TYR A 239 -0.14 26.54 6.15
C TYR A 239 -0.08 25.01 5.98
N LEU A 240 0.69 24.32 6.82
CA LEU A 240 0.79 22.87 6.90
C LEU A 240 -0.59 22.22 7.07
N LEU A 241 -1.38 22.69 8.03
CA LEU A 241 -2.73 22.18 8.27
C LEU A 241 -3.69 22.52 7.12
N LYS A 242 -3.56 23.69 6.50
CA LYS A 242 -4.36 24.07 5.33
C LYS A 242 -4.07 23.14 4.14
N PHE A 243 -2.80 22.92 3.82
CA PHE A 243 -2.41 21.99 2.75
C PHE A 243 -2.92 20.58 3.03
N TYR A 244 -2.71 20.08 4.25
CA TYR A 244 -3.22 18.78 4.67
C TYR A 244 -4.75 18.66 4.54
N SER A 245 -5.50 19.69 4.93
CA SER A 245 -6.96 19.69 4.81
C SER A 245 -7.44 19.62 3.35
N LEU A 246 -6.71 20.27 2.43
CA LEU A 246 -7.03 20.20 1.00
C LEU A 246 -6.78 18.81 0.44
N LEU A 247 -5.69 18.14 0.86
CA LEU A 247 -5.43 16.75 0.47
C LEU A 247 -6.56 15.83 0.93
N LEU A 248 -6.98 15.93 2.19
CA LEU A 248 -8.07 15.12 2.73
C LEU A 248 -9.41 15.38 2.02
N ASN A 249 -9.73 16.64 1.74
CA ASN A 249 -10.98 17.01 1.10
C ASN A 249 -11.04 16.58 -0.38
N ALA A 250 -9.90 16.52 -1.05
CA ALA A 250 -9.83 16.02 -2.41
C ALA A 250 -10.24 14.54 -2.51
N ASN A 251 -10.03 13.77 -1.45
CA ASN A 251 -10.48 12.39 -1.36
C ASN A 251 -12.01 12.30 -1.24
N ILE A 252 -12.60 13.13 -0.38
CA ILE A 252 -14.06 13.16 -0.12
C ILE A 252 -14.86 13.58 -1.36
N GLN A 253 -14.31 14.48 -2.19
CA GLN A 253 -14.95 14.90 -3.43
C GLN A 253 -14.97 13.81 -4.50
N HIS A 254 -14.07 12.82 -4.43
CA HIS A 254 -14.07 11.66 -5.31
C HIS A 254 -14.91 10.48 -4.76
N ASP A 255 -15.03 10.35 -3.44
CA ASP A 255 -15.84 9.31 -2.78
C ASP A 255 -17.37 9.49 -2.94
N TYR A 256 -17.85 10.63 -3.46
CA TYR A 256 -19.26 10.78 -3.83
C TYR A 256 -19.65 9.99 -5.09
N ASP A 257 -18.68 9.54 -5.89
CA ASP A 257 -18.93 8.81 -7.14
C ASP A 257 -18.58 7.32 -7.12
N GLN A 258 -17.86 6.77 -6.13
CA GLN A 258 -17.58 5.33 -6.07
C GLN A 258 -17.52 4.77 -4.65
N ALA A 259 -18.25 3.67 -4.46
CA ALA A 259 -18.51 3.02 -3.18
C ALA A 259 -17.25 2.59 -2.42
N SER A 260 -17.17 2.98 -1.13
CA SER A 260 -16.57 2.26 0.02
C SER A 260 -15.14 1.69 -0.11
N PHE A 261 -14.30 1.97 0.88
CA PHE A 261 -13.00 1.33 1.16
C PHE A 261 -12.98 -0.21 0.97
N ARG A 262 -14.12 -0.88 1.19
CA ARG A 262 -14.28 -2.32 0.96
C ARG A 262 -14.22 -2.71 -0.52
N THR A 263 -14.80 -1.89 -1.41
CA THR A 263 -14.79 -2.09 -2.86
C THR A 263 -13.39 -1.92 -3.42
N GLN A 264 -12.65 -0.90 -2.96
CA GLN A 264 -11.26 -0.68 -3.38
C GLN A 264 -10.35 -1.82 -2.93
N ILE A 265 -10.51 -2.35 -1.70
CA ILE A 265 -9.75 -3.54 -1.26
C ILE A 265 -10.09 -4.76 -2.12
N LEU A 266 -11.37 -4.96 -2.45
CA LEU A 266 -11.82 -6.10 -3.25
C LEU A 266 -11.30 -6.01 -4.70
N GLU A 267 -11.44 -4.85 -5.34
CA GLU A 267 -10.94 -4.57 -6.68
C GLU A 267 -9.41 -4.72 -6.76
N ARG A 268 -8.69 -4.29 -5.71
CA ARG A 268 -7.23 -4.36 -5.67
C ARG A 268 -6.70 -5.75 -5.32
N ALA A 269 -7.36 -6.50 -4.44
CA ALA A 269 -7.07 -7.91 -4.24
C ALA A 269 -7.29 -8.70 -5.53
N ASN A 270 -8.32 -8.34 -6.31
CA ASN A 270 -8.58 -8.91 -7.62
C ASN A 270 -7.50 -8.54 -8.65
N LEU A 271 -7.04 -7.29 -8.68
CA LEU A 271 -5.92 -6.87 -9.54
C LEU A 271 -4.63 -7.60 -9.19
N TRP A 272 -4.26 -7.65 -7.92
CA TRP A 272 -3.07 -8.37 -7.46
C TRP A 272 -3.13 -9.86 -7.79
N MET A 273 -4.27 -10.52 -7.55
CA MET A 273 -4.47 -11.90 -7.97
C MET A 273 -4.34 -12.04 -9.49
N SER A 274 -4.87 -11.12 -10.28
CA SER A 274 -4.78 -11.17 -11.75
C SER A 274 -3.35 -10.97 -12.27
N GLU A 275 -2.63 -9.99 -11.74
CA GLU A 275 -1.32 -9.59 -12.28
C GLU A 275 -0.19 -10.46 -11.75
N VAL A 276 -0.28 -10.93 -10.51
CA VAL A 276 0.82 -11.63 -9.85
C VAL A 276 0.58 -13.13 -9.83
N ILE A 277 -0.61 -13.57 -9.40
CA ILE A 277 -0.92 -14.99 -9.27
C ILE A 277 -1.28 -15.58 -10.64
N PHE A 278 -2.25 -15.00 -11.35
CA PHE A 278 -2.68 -15.52 -12.64
C PHE A 278 -1.57 -15.43 -13.68
N ALA A 279 -0.83 -14.32 -13.77
CA ALA A 279 0.29 -14.22 -14.72
C ALA A 279 1.32 -15.34 -14.49
N LYS A 280 1.79 -15.53 -13.24
CA LYS A 280 2.70 -16.65 -12.90
C LYS A 280 2.07 -18.01 -13.16
N PHE A 281 0.80 -18.19 -12.83
CA PHE A 281 0.11 -19.46 -13.02
C PHE A 281 -0.02 -19.83 -14.50
N LEU A 282 -0.31 -18.84 -15.35
CA LEU A 282 -0.40 -18.99 -16.81
C LEU A 282 0.98 -19.23 -17.45
N GLU A 283 2.03 -18.59 -16.94
CA GLU A 283 3.42 -18.87 -17.34
C GLU A 283 3.83 -20.30 -16.99
N THR A 284 3.38 -20.82 -15.85
CA THR A 284 3.76 -22.16 -15.36
C THR A 284 2.92 -23.28 -15.98
N LYS A 285 1.69 -23.00 -16.43
CA LYS A 285 0.76 -23.98 -17.02
C LYS A 285 0.01 -23.42 -18.25
N PRO A 286 0.66 -23.37 -19.43
CA PRO A 286 0.06 -22.85 -20.66
C PRO A 286 -1.20 -23.61 -21.11
N SER A 287 -1.33 -24.89 -20.73
CA SER A 287 -2.52 -25.70 -21.06
C SER A 287 -3.80 -25.18 -20.41
N VAL A 288 -3.70 -24.55 -19.23
CA VAL A 288 -4.85 -23.97 -18.52
C VAL A 288 -5.29 -22.66 -19.17
N LEU A 289 -4.35 -21.87 -19.72
CA LEU A 289 -4.68 -20.68 -20.50
C LEU A 289 -5.59 -21.03 -21.69
N ASN A 290 -5.26 -22.08 -22.43
CA ASN A 290 -6.06 -22.53 -23.57
C ASN A 290 -7.45 -23.01 -23.13
N GLU A 291 -7.57 -23.67 -21.98
CA GLU A 291 -8.85 -24.15 -21.45
C GLU A 291 -9.74 -22.99 -20.97
N VAL A 292 -9.14 -21.98 -20.32
CA VAL A 292 -9.82 -20.74 -19.90
C VAL A 292 -10.26 -19.93 -21.12
N LEU A 293 -9.38 -19.76 -22.12
CA LEU A 293 -9.71 -19.07 -23.37
C LEU A 293 -10.85 -19.78 -24.12
N GLN A 294 -10.85 -21.11 -24.19
CA GLN A 294 -11.95 -21.87 -24.80
C GLN A 294 -13.28 -21.70 -24.07
N ARG A 295 -13.28 -21.53 -22.75
CA ARG A 295 -14.50 -21.29 -21.96
C ARG A 295 -15.03 -19.86 -22.08
N ILE A 296 -14.16 -18.87 -22.31
CA ILE A 296 -14.53 -17.44 -22.36
C ILE A 296 -14.83 -16.98 -23.80
N ARG A 297 -14.21 -17.61 -24.81
CA ARG A 297 -14.40 -17.32 -26.24
C ARG A 297 -15.88 -17.24 -26.69
N PRO A 298 -16.78 -18.17 -26.32
CA PRO A 298 -18.18 -18.07 -26.73
C PRO A 298 -18.92 -16.85 -26.14
N LYS A 299 -18.49 -16.34 -24.99
CA LYS A 299 -19.12 -15.19 -24.31
C LYS A 299 -18.60 -13.84 -24.80
N LEU A 300 -17.33 -13.78 -25.21
CA LEU A 300 -16.75 -12.62 -25.92
C LEU A 300 -17.38 -12.43 -27.30
N MET A 301 -17.66 -13.54 -28.00
CA MET A 301 -18.32 -13.52 -29.31
C MET A 301 -19.82 -13.14 -29.20
N SER A 302 -20.50 -13.47 -28.10
CA SER A 302 -21.90 -13.05 -27.88
C SER A 302 -22.08 -11.59 -27.47
N SER A 303 -21.00 -10.86 -27.19
CA SER A 303 -21.04 -9.42 -26.83
C SER A 303 -20.83 -8.47 -28.02
N HIS A 304 -20.80 -8.98 -29.25
CA HIS A 304 -20.74 -8.17 -30.48
C HIS A 304 -22.07 -8.09 -31.26
N ASP A 305 -23.13 -8.73 -30.79
CA ASP A 305 -24.47 -8.65 -31.38
C ASP A 305 -25.40 -7.78 -30.52
N VAL A 306 -25.11 -6.49 -30.42
CA VAL A 306 -26.09 -5.48 -29.98
C VAL A 306 -26.20 -4.40 -31.05
N ASP A 307 -27.20 -4.61 -31.91
CA ASP A 307 -28.03 -3.63 -32.63
C ASP A 307 -27.37 -2.31 -33.05
N ILE A 308 -26.80 -2.29 -34.26
CA ILE A 308 -26.87 -1.10 -35.11
C ILE A 308 -28.30 -1.03 -35.63
N GLN A 309 -29.17 -0.30 -34.95
CA GLN A 309 -30.39 0.23 -35.56
C GLN A 309 -29.99 1.47 -36.36
N ASP A 310 -30.23 1.38 -37.65
CA ASP A 310 -30.22 2.46 -38.63
C ASP A 310 -31.02 3.66 -38.09
N ASP A 311 -30.32 4.75 -37.79
CA ASP A 311 -30.90 6.09 -37.82
C ASP A 311 -30.07 6.91 -38.81
N ASP A 312 -30.77 7.31 -39.87
CA ASP A 312 -30.29 8.11 -41.00
C ASP A 312 -29.46 9.32 -40.56
N ILE A 313 -28.21 9.38 -41.01
CA ILE A 313 -27.47 10.63 -41.13
C ILE A 313 -26.87 10.69 -42.54
N ASP A 314 -27.59 11.39 -43.43
CA ASP A 314 -27.07 11.89 -44.69
C ASP A 314 -25.82 12.75 -44.43
N ILE A 315 -24.66 12.28 -44.88
CA ILE A 315 -23.48 13.12 -45.08
C ILE A 315 -23.02 12.89 -46.53
N ASP A 316 -23.40 13.85 -47.38
CA ASP A 316 -22.78 14.10 -48.67
C ASP A 316 -21.27 14.30 -48.49
N LEU A 317 -20.46 13.43 -49.09
CA LEU A 317 -19.07 13.75 -49.42
C LEU A 317 -18.82 13.37 -50.88
N GLU A 318 -18.78 14.42 -51.70
CA GLU A 318 -18.36 14.42 -53.09
C GLU A 318 -16.94 13.88 -53.26
N TYR A 319 -16.79 13.17 -54.38
CA TYR A 319 -15.56 12.64 -54.95
C TYR A 319 -14.46 13.70 -55.13
N SER A 320 -13.21 13.28 -54.90
CA SER A 320 -12.18 13.48 -55.93
C SER A 320 -11.16 12.35 -55.86
N ASP A 321 -11.14 11.58 -56.94
CA ASP A 321 -10.10 10.67 -57.38
C ASP A 321 -8.78 11.43 -57.59
N ASP A 322 -7.66 10.74 -57.39
CA ASP A 322 -6.50 10.77 -58.29
C ASP A 322 -5.55 9.62 -57.85
N ASP A 323 -5.76 8.47 -58.50
CA ASP A 323 -4.80 7.65 -59.25
C ASP A 323 -3.28 7.87 -58.99
N ASP A 324 -2.58 6.80 -58.63
CA ASP A 324 -1.70 6.03 -59.55
C ASP A 324 -0.67 5.16 -58.78
N ASP A 325 -0.78 3.84 -59.02
CA ASP A 325 0.28 2.91 -59.45
C ASP A 325 1.67 2.90 -58.77
N ASP A 326 2.05 1.78 -58.13
CA ASP A 326 2.71 0.66 -58.84
C ASP A 326 3.31 -0.41 -57.90
N ASP A 327 3.18 -1.66 -58.38
CA ASP A 327 4.08 -2.82 -58.24
C ASP A 327 4.36 -3.53 -56.89
N ASN A 328 3.56 -4.58 -56.66
CA ASN A 328 3.93 -6.00 -56.81
C ASN A 328 5.27 -6.50 -56.18
N ASN A 329 5.18 -7.29 -55.11
CA ASN A 329 5.82 -8.61 -55.07
C ASN A 329 5.31 -9.51 -53.92
N ASN A 330 4.90 -10.72 -54.29
CA ASN A 330 4.66 -11.85 -53.40
C ASN A 330 5.97 -12.33 -52.75
N ASN A 331 5.93 -12.69 -51.47
CA ASN A 331 6.11 -14.08 -51.01
C ASN A 331 6.00 -14.15 -49.48
N ASP A 332 5.18 -15.09 -49.03
CA ASP A 332 5.33 -15.99 -47.89
C ASP A 332 6.10 -15.46 -46.67
N ASP A 333 5.38 -15.28 -45.55
CA ASP A 333 5.72 -15.94 -44.27
C ASP A 333 4.52 -15.82 -43.31
N ASP A 334 3.77 -16.92 -43.21
CA ASP A 334 2.77 -17.19 -42.17
C ASP A 334 3.48 -17.32 -40.80
N GLU A 335 3.80 -16.23 -40.11
CA GLU A 335 4.30 -16.32 -38.74
C GLU A 335 4.18 -15.01 -37.94
N ASP A 336 2.98 -14.44 -37.75
CA ASP A 336 2.84 -13.33 -36.76
C ASP A 336 1.46 -13.12 -36.11
N ASN A 337 0.56 -14.11 -36.10
CA ASN A 337 -0.77 -13.95 -35.46
C ASN A 337 -0.78 -14.13 -33.92
N ASN A 338 0.35 -14.43 -33.27
CA ASN A 338 0.38 -14.70 -31.82
C ASN A 338 0.72 -13.48 -30.94
N ASN A 339 1.28 -12.40 -31.52
CA ASN A 339 1.61 -11.20 -30.76
C ASN A 339 0.44 -10.23 -30.65
N ASP A 340 -0.37 -10.11 -31.70
CA ASP A 340 -1.56 -9.25 -31.70
C ASP A 340 -2.67 -9.80 -30.79
N ASP A 341 -2.83 -11.12 -30.71
CA ASP A 341 -3.75 -11.77 -29.78
C ASP A 341 -3.33 -11.59 -28.31
N LYS A 342 -2.03 -11.60 -28.00
CA LYS A 342 -1.52 -11.33 -26.64
C LYS A 342 -1.69 -9.87 -26.22
N LEU A 343 -1.44 -8.94 -27.13
CA LEU A 343 -1.62 -7.51 -26.88
C LEU A 343 -3.10 -7.17 -26.67
N ASN A 344 -3.99 -7.72 -27.52
CA ASN A 344 -5.44 -7.58 -27.36
C ASN A 344 -5.94 -8.22 -26.07
N LEU A 345 -5.45 -9.40 -25.68
CA LEU A 345 -5.88 -10.05 -24.44
C LEU A 345 -5.45 -9.26 -23.19
N SER A 346 -4.25 -8.65 -23.21
CA SER A 346 -3.78 -7.80 -22.10
C SER A 346 -4.63 -6.53 -21.92
N LEU A 347 -5.10 -5.95 -23.03
CA LEU A 347 -5.98 -4.78 -23.07
C LEU A 347 -7.41 -5.14 -22.64
N ILE A 348 -7.92 -6.28 -23.11
CA ILE A 348 -9.24 -6.82 -22.76
C ILE A 348 -9.29 -7.19 -21.27
N LEU A 349 -8.23 -7.82 -20.74
CA LEU A 349 -8.11 -8.14 -19.32
C LEU A 349 -8.03 -6.86 -18.48
N LYS A 350 -7.24 -5.86 -18.88
CA LYS A 350 -7.18 -4.55 -18.19
C LYS A 350 -8.53 -3.84 -18.13
N HIS A 351 -9.33 -3.92 -19.19
CA HIS A 351 -10.64 -3.27 -19.23
C HIS A 351 -11.76 -4.06 -18.54
N ASN A 352 -11.61 -5.38 -18.36
CA ASN A 352 -12.67 -6.26 -17.86
C ASN A 352 -12.28 -7.11 -16.64
N VAL A 353 -11.24 -6.74 -15.88
CA VAL A 353 -10.73 -7.49 -14.70
C VAL A 353 -11.86 -7.93 -13.75
N SER A 354 -12.83 -7.03 -13.50
CA SER A 354 -13.96 -7.29 -12.60
C SER A 354 -14.92 -8.36 -13.15
N SER A 355 -15.21 -8.35 -14.46
CA SER A 355 -16.01 -9.38 -15.12
C SER A 355 -15.25 -10.70 -15.26
N PHE A 356 -13.96 -10.66 -15.59
CA PHE A 356 -13.11 -11.84 -15.73
C PHE A 356 -12.98 -12.61 -14.40
N MET A 357 -12.77 -11.91 -13.29
CA MET A 357 -12.73 -12.52 -11.95
C MET A 357 -14.06 -13.14 -11.53
N TYR A 358 -15.19 -12.50 -11.85
CA TYR A 358 -16.51 -13.05 -11.59
C TYR A 358 -16.75 -14.37 -12.35
N PHE A 359 -16.10 -14.55 -13.51
CA PHE A 359 -16.22 -15.75 -14.35
C PHE A 359 -15.24 -16.87 -14.02
N VAL A 360 -14.10 -16.59 -13.37
CA VAL A 360 -13.13 -17.63 -12.98
C VAL A 360 -13.45 -18.24 -11.61
N LEU A 361 -14.22 -17.55 -10.77
CA LEU A 361 -14.61 -17.99 -9.43
C LEU A 361 -15.96 -18.74 -9.35
N ILE A 362 -16.66 -18.91 -10.48
CA ILE A 362 -17.86 -19.78 -10.64
C ILE A 362 -17.49 -20.92 -11.58
#